data_AF-A0AA35PDV3-F1
#
_entry.id   AF-A0AA35PDV3-F1
#
_cell.length_a   1.000
_cell.length_b   1.000
_cell.length_c   1.000
_cell.angle_alpha   90.00
_cell.angle_beta   90.00
_cell.angle_gamma   90.00
#
_symmetry.space_group_name_H-M   'P 1'
#
loop_
_entity.id
_entity.type
_entity.pdbx_description
1 polymer ?
#
loop_
_entity_poly.entity_id
_entity_poly.type
_entity_poly.pdbx_seq_one_letter_code
_entity_poly.pdbx_strand_id
1 'polypeptide(L)'
;MKISLEISVWLLTTLLATGICLQCERCESATRSCSGPLQTCKGPQSACLTLTVETRVGKMRKVATYKGCTKLEYCPLGPFTITTAPEERIRSNSECCCQDHCNKGALRLPLLSEPNQRWCPPRNLRGSTCTIGDKVFCHGREVYCIYLSGYAAAGSKNETFVRQGCGTQHICTDKLGIFGIPGLFLETLTKADCNQANEIDYSDFRDLSWN
;
A
#
# COMPACT_ATOMS: atom_id res chain seq x y z
N MET A 1 -39.10 -43.28 -0.41
CA MET A 1 -37.95 -42.69 0.32
C MET A 1 -36.61 -42.74 -0.42
N LYS A 2 -36.38 -43.61 -1.42
CA LYS A 2 -35.10 -43.64 -2.19
C LYS A 2 -34.94 -42.48 -3.19
N ILE A 3 -36.06 -42.08 -3.81
CA ILE A 3 -36.10 -41.03 -4.85
C ILE A 3 -35.86 -39.63 -4.26
N SER A 4 -36.31 -39.37 -3.02
CA SER A 4 -36.11 -38.08 -2.34
C SER A 4 -34.66 -37.82 -1.92
N LEU A 5 -33.87 -38.87 -1.70
CA LEU A 5 -32.47 -38.75 -1.31
C LEU A 5 -31.57 -38.43 -2.52
N GLU A 6 -31.81 -39.09 -3.65
CA GLU A 6 -31.12 -38.82 -4.92
C GLU A 6 -31.33 -37.37 -5.40
N ILE A 7 -32.57 -36.88 -5.38
CA ILE A 7 -32.88 -35.50 -5.78
C ILE A 7 -32.15 -34.49 -4.89
N SER A 8 -32.07 -34.75 -3.58
CA SER A 8 -31.35 -33.89 -2.63
C SER A 8 -29.85 -33.84 -2.89
N VAL A 9 -29.24 -34.97 -3.31
CA VAL A 9 -27.81 -35.05 -3.61
C VAL A 9 -27.47 -34.30 -4.90
N TRP A 10 -28.32 -34.42 -5.94
CA TRP A 10 -28.15 -33.69 -7.21
C TRP A 10 -28.37 -32.17 -7.06
N LEU A 11 -29.31 -31.75 -6.20
CA LEU A 11 -29.50 -30.33 -5.87
C LEU A 11 -28.33 -29.76 -5.06
N LEU A 12 -27.73 -30.53 -4.13
CA LEU A 12 -26.53 -30.09 -3.42
C LEU A 12 -25.32 -29.96 -4.34
N THR A 13 -25.06 -30.93 -5.22
CA THR A 13 -23.89 -30.91 -6.12
C THR A 13 -23.96 -29.79 -7.16
N THR A 14 -25.16 -29.43 -7.61
CA THR A 14 -25.39 -28.27 -8.48
C THR A 14 -25.23 -26.94 -7.73
N LEU A 15 -25.71 -26.83 -6.48
CA LEU A 15 -25.49 -25.65 -5.64
C LEU A 15 -24.01 -25.42 -5.27
N LEU A 16 -23.26 -26.50 -5.03
CA LEU A 16 -21.81 -26.45 -4.75
C LEU A 16 -21.00 -26.05 -6.00
N ALA A 17 -21.52 -26.31 -7.21
CA ALA A 17 -20.92 -25.87 -8.47
C ALA A 17 -21.26 -24.41 -8.82
N THR A 18 -22.39 -23.90 -8.36
CA THR A 18 -22.73 -22.47 -8.40
C THR A 18 -22.25 -21.78 -7.13
N GLY A 19 -20.96 -21.90 -6.81
CA GLY A 19 -20.34 -20.99 -5.85
C GLY A 19 -20.58 -19.56 -6.34
N ILE A 20 -21.34 -18.78 -5.58
CA ILE A 20 -21.77 -17.42 -5.94
C ILE A 20 -20.52 -16.63 -6.34
N CYS A 21 -20.41 -16.27 -7.62
CA CYS A 21 -19.26 -15.52 -8.10
C CYS A 21 -19.34 -14.10 -7.55
N LEU A 22 -18.39 -13.73 -6.69
CA LEU A 22 -18.27 -12.40 -6.10
C LEU A 22 -18.28 -11.31 -7.18
N GLN A 23 -19.09 -10.28 -7.01
CA GLN A 23 -19.10 -9.09 -7.87
C GLN A 23 -18.48 -7.89 -7.16
N CYS A 24 -17.49 -7.26 -7.78
CA CYS A 24 -16.80 -6.10 -7.22
C CYS A 24 -16.91 -4.90 -8.16
N GLU A 25 -16.97 -3.69 -7.61
CA GLU A 25 -16.82 -2.47 -8.40
C GLU A 25 -15.40 -2.43 -8.98
N ARG A 26 -15.28 -2.16 -10.29
CA ARG A 26 -13.99 -2.06 -11.00
C ARG A 26 -13.81 -0.64 -11.52
N CYS A 27 -12.80 0.06 -11.04
CA CYS A 27 -12.40 1.36 -11.57
C CYS A 27 -10.94 1.70 -11.23
N GLU A 28 -10.37 2.63 -11.98
CA GLU A 28 -9.10 3.27 -11.68
C GLU A 28 -9.21 4.77 -11.95
N SER A 29 -8.56 5.60 -11.14
CA SER A 29 -8.54 7.04 -11.35
C SER A 29 -7.30 7.69 -10.74
N ALA A 30 -6.92 8.86 -11.25
CA ALA A 30 -5.93 9.75 -10.65
C ALA A 30 -6.55 10.67 -9.56
N THR A 31 -7.56 10.17 -8.84
CA THR A 31 -8.29 10.90 -7.80
C THR A 31 -8.39 10.05 -6.52
N ARG A 32 -8.98 10.59 -5.44
CA ARG A 32 -9.15 9.88 -4.15
C ARG A 32 -10.27 8.83 -4.15
N SER A 33 -11.08 8.81 -5.19
CA SER A 33 -12.21 7.90 -5.31
C SER A 33 -12.55 7.72 -6.78
N CYS A 34 -13.02 6.54 -7.13
CA CYS A 34 -13.61 6.28 -8.43
C CYS A 34 -14.88 5.46 -8.25
N SER A 35 -15.71 5.52 -9.29
CA SER A 35 -16.84 4.61 -9.44
C SER A 35 -16.81 3.99 -10.83
N GLY A 36 -17.32 2.77 -10.93
CA GLY A 36 -17.25 1.99 -12.16
C GLY A 36 -18.28 0.86 -12.19
N PRO A 37 -18.27 0.05 -13.27
CA PRO A 37 -19.17 -1.08 -13.38
C PRO A 37 -18.84 -2.17 -12.35
N LEU A 38 -19.85 -2.96 -12.00
CA LEU A 38 -19.63 -4.22 -11.30
C LEU A 38 -19.04 -5.24 -12.27
N GLN A 39 -18.01 -5.94 -11.81
CA GLN A 39 -17.34 -7.00 -12.52
C GLN A 39 -17.38 -8.29 -11.70
N THR A 40 -17.80 -9.38 -12.33
CA THR A 40 -17.70 -10.72 -11.75
C THR A 40 -16.24 -11.14 -11.64
N CYS A 41 -15.81 -11.49 -10.42
CA CYS A 41 -14.46 -11.98 -10.16
C CYS A 41 -14.20 -13.32 -10.84
N LYS A 42 -12.98 -13.51 -11.33
CA LYS A 42 -12.60 -14.70 -12.10
C LYS A 42 -11.69 -15.62 -11.29
N GLY A 43 -11.83 -16.93 -11.51
CA GLY A 43 -10.93 -17.94 -10.96
C GLY A 43 -10.82 -17.87 -9.42
N PRO A 44 -9.62 -17.84 -8.84
CA PRO A 44 -9.41 -17.86 -7.38
C PRO A 44 -9.59 -16.49 -6.70
N GLN A 45 -10.05 -15.45 -7.40
CA GLN A 45 -10.27 -14.13 -6.81
C GLN A 45 -11.50 -14.17 -5.89
N SER A 46 -11.25 -14.10 -4.59
CA SER A 46 -12.26 -14.27 -3.54
C SER A 46 -12.54 -13.01 -2.71
N ALA A 47 -11.97 -11.86 -3.10
CA ALA A 47 -12.17 -10.60 -2.40
C ALA A 47 -12.28 -9.41 -3.36
N CYS A 48 -13.06 -8.40 -2.96
CA CYS A 48 -13.02 -7.07 -3.54
C CYS A 48 -11.96 -6.24 -2.84
N LEU A 49 -11.19 -5.47 -3.59
CA LEU A 49 -10.18 -4.53 -3.11
C LEU A 49 -10.62 -3.09 -3.42
N THR A 50 -10.41 -2.19 -2.46
CA THR A 50 -10.21 -0.77 -2.72
C THR A 50 -8.81 -0.41 -2.27
N LEU A 51 -8.05 0.33 -3.09
CA LEU A 51 -6.72 0.82 -2.77
C LEU A 51 -6.63 2.29 -3.18
N THR A 52 -6.19 3.15 -2.28
CA THR A 52 -5.89 4.55 -2.58
C THR A 52 -4.49 4.87 -2.09
N VAL A 53 -3.66 5.44 -2.96
CA VAL A 53 -2.34 5.93 -2.61
C VAL A 53 -2.22 7.42 -2.92
N GLU A 54 -1.57 8.17 -2.05
CA GLU A 54 -1.23 9.57 -2.27
C GLU A 54 0.26 9.78 -2.01
N THR A 55 0.93 10.37 -2.99
CA THR A 55 2.33 10.78 -2.92
C THR A 55 2.41 12.31 -2.97
N ARG A 56 3.15 12.90 -2.04
CA ARG A 56 3.48 14.31 -2.00
C ARG A 56 4.97 14.48 -2.18
N VAL A 57 5.37 15.35 -3.11
CA VAL A 57 6.76 15.73 -3.36
C VAL A 57 6.79 17.25 -3.50
N GLY A 58 7.25 17.95 -2.46
CA GLY A 58 7.14 19.40 -2.36
C GLY A 58 5.68 19.86 -2.50
N LYS A 59 5.42 20.75 -3.45
CA LYS A 59 4.07 21.23 -3.78
C LYS A 59 3.27 20.26 -4.65
N MET A 60 3.92 19.26 -5.25
CA MET A 60 3.23 18.29 -6.10
C MET A 60 2.50 17.26 -5.27
N ARG A 61 1.24 17.01 -5.64
CA ARG A 61 0.40 16.00 -5.03
C ARG A 61 -0.15 15.08 -6.13
N LYS A 62 0.23 13.81 -6.07
CA LYS A 62 -0.29 12.74 -6.94
C LYS A 62 -1.14 11.80 -6.10
N VAL A 63 -2.31 11.44 -6.60
CA VAL A 63 -3.20 10.48 -5.95
C VAL A 63 -3.71 9.51 -7.00
N ALA A 64 -3.90 8.26 -6.60
CA ALA A 64 -4.53 7.28 -7.45
C ALA A 64 -5.38 6.32 -6.62
N THR A 65 -6.50 5.89 -7.19
CA THR A 65 -7.43 4.93 -6.59
C THR A 65 -7.68 3.78 -7.55
N TYR A 66 -7.78 2.57 -7.00
CA TYR A 66 -8.14 1.35 -7.69
C TYR A 66 -9.25 0.65 -6.93
N LYS A 67 -10.18 0.08 -7.68
CA LYS A 67 -11.12 -0.92 -7.21
C LYS A 67 -11.14 -2.10 -8.16
N GLY A 68 -11.27 -3.31 -7.61
CA GLY A 68 -11.43 -4.52 -8.41
C GLY A 68 -11.35 -5.80 -7.60
N CYS A 69 -11.31 -6.93 -8.31
CA CYS A 69 -11.17 -8.26 -7.73
C CYS A 69 -9.71 -8.58 -7.38
N THR A 70 -9.50 -9.23 -6.25
CA THR A 70 -8.19 -9.74 -5.81
C THR A 70 -8.33 -11.11 -5.13
N LYS A 71 -7.20 -11.72 -4.80
CA LYS A 71 -7.18 -12.86 -3.88
C LYS A 71 -7.00 -12.36 -2.46
N LEU A 72 -7.62 -13.04 -1.49
CA LEU A 72 -7.50 -12.68 -0.08
C LEU A 72 -6.02 -12.66 0.41
N GLU A 73 -5.18 -13.55 -0.11
CA GLU A 73 -3.75 -13.63 0.22
C GLU A 73 -2.90 -12.41 -0.20
N TYR A 74 -3.44 -11.58 -1.10
CA TYR A 74 -2.84 -10.34 -1.62
C TYR A 74 -3.47 -9.08 -1.02
N CYS A 75 -4.39 -9.23 -0.07
CA CYS A 75 -4.95 -8.09 0.64
C CYS A 75 -3.87 -7.45 1.51
N PRO A 76 -3.62 -6.13 1.36
CA PRO A 76 -2.65 -5.46 2.22
C PRO A 76 -3.13 -5.45 3.66
N LEU A 77 -2.18 -5.44 4.60
CA LEU A 77 -2.48 -5.65 6.01
C LEU A 77 -3.11 -4.42 6.70
N GLY A 78 -2.98 -3.24 6.08
CA GLY A 78 -3.63 -2.04 6.56
C GLY A 78 -3.04 -0.76 5.98
N PRO A 79 -3.54 0.40 6.44
CA PRO A 79 -3.02 1.69 6.00
C PRO A 79 -1.59 1.92 6.47
N PHE A 80 -0.80 2.61 5.64
CA PHE A 80 0.57 2.98 5.98
C PHE A 80 0.89 4.41 5.60
N THR A 81 1.94 4.95 6.24
CA THR A 81 2.63 6.18 5.80
C THR A 81 4.13 5.92 5.71
N ILE A 82 4.76 6.66 4.80
CA ILE A 82 6.21 6.66 4.56
C ILE A 82 6.67 8.12 4.42
N THR A 83 7.82 8.43 4.99
CA THR A 83 8.53 9.70 4.81
C THR A 83 9.96 9.40 4.36
N THR A 84 10.35 9.80 3.17
CA THR A 84 11.70 9.54 2.60
C THR A 84 12.58 10.78 2.54
N ALA A 85 11.98 11.96 2.62
CA ALA A 85 12.63 13.26 2.72
C ALA A 85 11.65 14.27 3.36
N PRO A 86 12.12 15.44 3.83
CA PRO A 86 11.24 16.45 4.46
C PRO A 86 10.00 16.80 3.62
N GLU A 87 10.17 16.87 2.30
CA GLU A 87 9.10 17.19 1.36
C GLU A 87 8.53 15.98 0.61
N GLU A 88 8.98 14.75 0.92
CA GLU A 88 8.56 13.53 0.22
C GLU A 88 7.85 12.56 1.16
N ARG A 89 6.53 12.46 0.99
CA ARG A 89 5.65 11.64 1.84
C ARG A 89 4.67 10.82 1.02
N ILE A 90 4.51 9.56 1.40
CA ILE A 90 3.56 8.62 0.78
C ILE A 90 2.60 8.14 1.87
N ARG A 91 1.32 8.05 1.52
CA ARG A 91 0.31 7.40 2.36
C ARG A 91 -0.59 6.54 1.53
N SER A 92 -0.98 5.40 2.09
CA SER A 92 -1.87 4.45 1.44
C SER A 92 -2.93 3.98 2.42
N ASN A 93 -4.11 3.69 1.89
CA ASN A 93 -5.08 2.86 2.58
C ASN A 93 -5.66 1.86 1.59
N SER A 94 -5.97 0.66 2.09
CA SER A 94 -6.56 -0.41 1.32
C SER A 94 -7.48 -1.24 2.20
N GLU A 95 -8.60 -1.68 1.64
CA GLU A 95 -9.54 -2.57 2.33
C GLU A 95 -9.93 -3.71 1.39
N CYS A 96 -10.03 -4.90 1.96
CA CYS A 96 -10.56 -6.07 1.31
C CYS A 96 -11.86 -6.52 1.98
N CYS A 97 -12.79 -7.02 1.17
CA CYS A 97 -14.07 -7.53 1.66
C CYS A 97 -14.60 -8.64 0.72
N CYS A 98 -15.49 -9.50 1.23
CA CYS A 98 -15.90 -10.74 0.54
C CYS A 98 -17.42 -10.79 0.25
N GLN A 99 -18.06 -9.63 0.12
CA GLN A 99 -19.50 -9.51 -0.21
C GLN A 99 -19.67 -8.75 -1.53
N ASP A 100 -20.74 -9.00 -2.26
CA ASP A 100 -21.00 -8.30 -3.51
C ASP A 100 -21.05 -6.79 -3.30
N HIS A 101 -20.34 -6.06 -4.17
CA HIS A 101 -20.27 -4.61 -4.19
C HIS A 101 -19.83 -3.99 -2.84
N CYS A 102 -19.12 -4.76 -2.00
CA CYS A 102 -18.68 -4.28 -0.68
C CYS A 102 -17.62 -3.19 -0.76
N ASN A 103 -16.91 -3.08 -1.89
CA ASN A 103 -15.87 -2.08 -2.13
C ASN A 103 -16.41 -0.74 -2.65
N LYS A 104 -17.71 -0.47 -2.48
CA LYS A 104 -18.33 0.82 -2.81
C LYS A 104 -17.79 1.98 -1.95
N GLY A 105 -17.88 3.20 -2.46
CA GLY A 105 -17.46 4.40 -1.72
C GLY A 105 -15.96 4.68 -1.80
N ALA A 106 -15.40 5.36 -0.79
CA ALA A 106 -14.02 5.83 -0.79
C ALA A 106 -13.33 5.56 0.55
N LEU A 107 -12.03 5.31 0.50
CA LEU A 107 -11.22 5.11 1.69
C LEU A 107 -10.77 6.44 2.28
N ARG A 108 -10.64 6.45 3.61
CA ARG A 108 -9.98 7.54 4.33
C ARG A 108 -8.49 7.26 4.41
N LEU A 109 -7.68 8.13 3.81
CA LEU A 109 -6.23 8.05 3.94
C LEU A 109 -5.78 8.47 5.35
N PRO A 110 -4.70 7.88 5.89
CA PRO A 110 -4.07 8.36 7.12
C PRO A 110 -3.77 9.85 7.06
N LEU A 111 -4.00 10.56 8.16
CA LEU A 111 -3.59 11.96 8.26
C LEU A 111 -2.06 12.03 8.26
N LEU A 112 -1.52 13.05 7.58
CA LEU A 112 -0.11 13.38 7.71
C LEU A 112 0.05 14.12 9.03
N SER A 113 0.88 13.57 9.91
CA SER A 113 1.13 14.11 11.25
C SER A 113 2.42 14.94 11.29
N GLU A 114 2.55 15.72 12.35
CA GLU A 114 3.79 16.40 12.74
C GLU A 114 4.93 15.40 13.03
N PRO A 115 6.19 15.87 13.02
CA PRO A 115 7.34 15.05 13.41
C PRO A 115 7.16 14.43 14.80
N ASN A 116 7.58 13.18 14.95
CA ASN A 116 7.67 12.49 16.24
C ASN A 116 9.14 12.49 16.72
N GLN A 117 9.40 11.92 17.91
CA GLN A 117 10.75 11.88 18.48
C GLN A 117 11.64 10.77 17.89
N ARG A 118 11.44 10.41 16.61
CA ARG A 118 12.23 9.38 15.93
C ARG A 118 12.81 9.88 14.62
N TRP A 119 13.90 9.24 14.20
CA TRP A 119 14.56 9.56 12.95
C TRP A 119 15.20 8.34 12.30
N CYS A 120 15.44 8.44 11.00
CA CYS A 120 16.14 7.45 10.20
C CYS A 120 17.34 8.06 9.48
N PRO A 121 18.43 7.27 9.31
CA PRO A 121 19.58 7.75 8.57
C PRO A 121 19.20 8.10 7.13
N PRO A 122 19.87 9.08 6.53
CA PRO A 122 19.63 9.50 5.16
C PRO A 122 19.87 8.36 4.17
N ARG A 123 19.41 8.58 2.93
CA ARG A 123 19.69 7.69 1.81
C ARG A 123 21.20 7.58 1.59
N ASN A 124 21.79 6.41 1.85
CA ASN A 124 23.18 6.15 1.49
C ASN A 124 23.26 5.96 -0.04
N LEU A 125 23.65 7.01 -0.76
CA LEU A 125 24.09 6.86 -2.16
C LEU A 125 25.35 6.01 -2.16
N ARG A 126 25.30 4.81 -2.75
CA ARG A 126 26.50 3.97 -2.88
C ARG A 126 27.53 4.71 -3.73
N GLY A 127 28.71 4.97 -3.16
CA GLY A 127 29.91 5.34 -3.91
C GLY A 127 30.15 6.83 -4.07
N SER A 128 30.54 7.50 -2.98
CA SER A 128 31.58 8.54 -2.88
C SER A 128 31.18 9.56 -1.83
N THR A 129 31.99 9.63 -0.77
CA THR A 129 31.84 10.48 0.42
C THR A 129 30.65 10.14 1.31
N CYS A 130 30.94 9.77 2.57
CA CYS A 130 29.97 9.90 3.65
C CYS A 130 29.68 11.39 3.84
N THR A 131 28.86 11.98 2.99
CA THR A 131 28.12 13.16 3.39
C THR A 131 27.08 12.68 4.39
N ILE A 132 27.17 13.16 5.63
CA ILE A 132 26.07 13.08 6.58
C ILE A 132 24.92 13.83 5.92
N GLY A 133 24.03 13.11 5.25
CA GLY A 133 22.76 13.66 4.83
C GLY A 133 21.92 13.96 6.07
N ASP A 134 21.07 14.97 5.98
CA ASP A 134 20.17 15.35 7.08
C ASP A 134 19.29 14.15 7.49
N LYS A 135 19.14 13.98 8.79
CA LYS A 135 18.28 12.94 9.39
C LYS A 135 16.88 13.04 8.76
N VAL A 136 16.28 11.90 8.43
CA VAL A 136 14.86 11.85 8.06
C VAL A 136 14.05 11.76 9.33
N PHE A 137 13.43 12.86 9.75
CA PHE A 137 12.54 12.84 10.91
C PHE A 137 11.27 12.06 10.59
N CYS A 138 10.92 11.15 11.49
CA CYS A 138 9.72 10.35 11.37
C CYS A 138 8.51 11.14 11.86
N HIS A 139 7.32 10.76 11.41
CA HIS A 139 6.09 11.49 11.74
C HIS A 139 5.02 10.57 12.29
N GLY A 140 4.24 11.09 13.26
CA GLY A 140 3.10 10.36 13.83
C GLY A 140 3.47 8.92 14.26
N ARG A 141 2.93 7.92 13.57
CA ARG A 141 3.12 6.49 13.87
C ARG A 141 4.24 5.81 13.06
N GLU A 142 5.05 6.58 12.35
CA GLU A 142 6.24 6.07 11.67
C GLU A 142 7.31 5.77 12.73
N VAL A 143 7.55 4.48 12.98
CA VAL A 143 8.46 4.00 14.05
C VAL A 143 9.52 3.04 13.53
N TYR A 144 9.56 2.80 12.21
CA TYR A 144 10.55 1.96 11.55
C TYR A 144 11.34 2.75 10.52
N CYS A 145 12.64 2.46 10.42
CA CYS A 145 13.45 2.79 9.26
C CYS A 145 13.29 1.71 8.20
N ILE A 146 12.86 2.13 7.02
CA ILE A 146 12.56 1.26 5.89
C ILE A 146 13.61 1.41 4.81
N TYR A 147 13.89 0.31 4.12
CA TYR A 147 14.62 0.28 2.85
C TYR A 147 13.81 -0.58 1.89
N LEU A 148 13.24 0.06 0.88
CA LEU A 148 12.43 -0.59 -0.16
C LEU A 148 13.13 -0.39 -1.50
N SER A 149 13.30 -1.44 -2.28
CA SER A 149 13.81 -1.31 -3.65
C SER A 149 13.09 -2.22 -4.63
N GLY A 150 13.07 -1.81 -5.90
CA GLY A 150 12.32 -2.54 -6.91
C GLY A 150 12.32 -1.87 -8.28
N TYR A 151 11.34 -2.26 -9.09
CA TYR A 151 11.12 -1.74 -10.43
C TYR A 151 9.77 -1.02 -10.48
N ALA A 152 9.74 0.20 -11.01
CA ALA A 152 8.53 0.95 -11.26
C ALA A 152 8.29 1.04 -12.77
N ALA A 153 7.05 0.82 -13.20
CA ALA A 153 6.59 0.94 -14.56
C ALA A 153 5.40 1.91 -14.63
N ALA A 154 5.49 2.93 -15.47
CA ALA A 154 4.39 3.86 -15.73
C ALA A 154 4.35 4.20 -17.23
N GLY A 155 3.33 3.71 -17.93
CA GLY A 155 3.28 3.78 -19.39
C GLY A 155 4.45 3.04 -20.04
N SER A 156 5.24 3.73 -20.85
CA SER A 156 6.44 3.18 -21.51
C SER A 156 7.73 3.33 -20.70
N LYS A 157 7.68 3.97 -19.52
CA LYS A 157 8.85 4.22 -18.67
C LYS A 157 8.99 3.11 -17.64
N ASN A 158 10.15 2.47 -17.63
CA ASN A 158 10.54 1.49 -16.63
C ASN A 158 11.81 1.98 -15.93
N GLU A 159 11.77 2.08 -14.61
CA GLU A 159 12.87 2.59 -13.80
C GLU A 159 13.06 1.72 -12.56
N THR A 160 14.28 1.68 -12.03
CA THR A 160 14.51 1.12 -10.70
C THR A 160 14.26 2.19 -9.66
N PHE A 161 13.70 1.81 -8.51
CA PHE A 161 13.48 2.74 -7.40
C PHE A 161 14.11 2.22 -6.12
N VAL A 162 14.49 3.16 -5.26
CA VAL A 162 14.88 2.93 -3.87
C VAL A 162 14.18 3.97 -3.02
N ARG A 163 13.46 3.52 -1.99
CA ARG A 163 12.88 4.36 -0.95
C ARG A 163 13.49 3.99 0.39
N GLN A 164 14.12 4.98 1.02
CA GLN A 164 14.71 4.85 2.35
C GLN A 164 14.21 6.01 3.21
N GLY A 165 13.83 5.72 4.45
CA GLY A 165 13.29 6.72 5.37
C GLY A 165 12.46 6.09 6.47
N CYS A 166 11.45 6.79 6.95
CA CYS A 166 10.56 6.35 8.02
C CYS A 166 9.29 5.68 7.47
N GLY A 167 8.76 4.70 8.19
CA GLY A 167 7.52 4.01 7.84
C GLY A 167 6.75 3.48 9.05
N THR A 168 5.45 3.31 8.88
CA THR A 168 4.57 2.61 9.85
C THR A 168 4.71 1.10 9.72
N GLN A 169 4.37 0.33 10.77
CA GLN A 169 4.49 -1.14 10.80
C GLN A 169 3.96 -1.88 9.55
N HIS A 170 2.80 -1.49 9.00
CA HIS A 170 2.18 -2.22 7.89
C HIS A 170 3.06 -2.31 6.64
N ILE A 171 3.88 -1.28 6.33
CA ILE A 171 4.79 -1.34 5.16
C ILE A 171 5.89 -2.39 5.32
N CYS A 172 6.23 -2.73 6.56
CA CYS A 172 7.28 -3.70 6.89
C CYS A 172 6.78 -5.14 6.87
N THR A 173 5.46 -5.30 7.00
CA THR A 173 4.80 -6.61 7.00
C THR A 173 4.20 -6.97 5.64
N ASP A 174 4.13 -6.01 4.72
CA ASP A 174 3.65 -6.25 3.36
C ASP A 174 4.62 -7.19 2.61
N LYS A 175 4.03 -8.14 1.87
CA LYS A 175 4.79 -9.15 1.12
C LYS A 175 5.48 -8.52 -0.08
N LEU A 176 6.66 -9.00 -0.44
CA LEU A 176 7.26 -8.69 -1.74
C LEU A 176 6.31 -9.07 -2.88
N GLY A 177 6.31 -8.29 -3.95
CA GLY A 177 5.36 -8.51 -5.05
C GLY A 177 5.08 -7.27 -5.87
N ILE A 178 3.99 -7.33 -6.63
CA ILE A 178 3.54 -6.26 -7.52
C ILE A 178 2.47 -5.43 -6.79
N PHE A 179 2.75 -4.14 -6.67
CA PHE A 179 1.91 -3.11 -6.11
C PHE A 179 1.57 -2.07 -7.17
N GLY A 180 0.70 -1.12 -6.80
CA GLY A 180 0.33 0.01 -7.64
C GLY A 180 -1.10 -0.07 -8.14
N ILE A 181 -1.38 0.72 -9.16
CA ILE A 181 -2.72 0.87 -9.73
C ILE A 181 -2.68 0.38 -11.17
N PRO A 182 -3.25 -0.80 -11.47
CA PRO A 182 -3.32 -1.33 -12.82
C PRO A 182 -3.82 -0.29 -13.82
N GLY A 183 -3.10 -0.12 -14.94
CA GLY A 183 -3.40 0.88 -15.97
C GLY A 183 -2.78 2.27 -15.74
N LEU A 184 -2.32 2.59 -14.53
CA LEU A 184 -1.62 3.84 -14.22
C LEU A 184 -0.13 3.63 -13.96
N PHE A 185 0.20 2.81 -12.96
CA PHE A 185 1.57 2.47 -12.62
C PHE A 185 1.63 1.15 -11.86
N LEU A 186 2.73 0.42 -12.02
CA LEU A 186 3.03 -0.79 -11.29
C LEU A 186 4.39 -0.66 -10.62
N GLU A 187 4.51 -1.15 -9.40
CA GLU A 187 5.77 -1.23 -8.68
C GLU A 187 6.00 -2.67 -8.24
N THR A 188 7.06 -3.29 -8.72
CA THR A 188 7.50 -4.59 -8.25
C THR A 188 8.51 -4.39 -7.13
N LEU A 189 8.10 -4.63 -5.89
CA LEU A 189 8.95 -4.57 -4.72
C LEU A 189 9.74 -5.89 -4.62
N THR A 190 11.06 -5.80 -4.77
CA THR A 190 11.95 -6.97 -4.76
C THR A 190 12.75 -7.09 -3.46
N LYS A 191 12.87 -6.00 -2.70
CA LYS A 191 13.52 -6.00 -1.40
C LYS A 191 12.83 -5.04 -0.44
N ALA A 192 12.67 -5.49 0.80
CA ALA A 192 12.15 -4.71 1.90
C ALA A 192 12.92 -5.07 3.17
N ASP A 193 13.67 -4.11 3.72
CA ASP A 193 14.28 -4.22 5.05
C ASP A 193 13.62 -3.19 5.97
N CYS A 194 13.33 -3.58 7.21
CA CYS A 194 12.82 -2.70 8.24
C CYS A 194 13.55 -2.89 9.56
N ASN A 195 13.94 -1.78 10.18
CA ASN A 195 14.55 -1.76 11.51
C ASN A 195 13.85 -0.72 12.37
N GLN A 196 13.95 -0.82 13.70
CA GLN A 196 13.40 0.20 14.59
C GLN A 196 14.03 1.56 14.30
N ALA A 197 13.22 2.63 14.26
CA ALA A 197 13.73 3.98 14.08
C ALA A 197 14.44 4.48 15.34
N ASN A 198 15.52 5.24 15.14
CA ASN A 198 16.32 5.81 16.21
C ASN A 198 15.49 6.85 16.99
N GLU A 199 15.74 6.96 18.28
CA GLU A 199 15.17 8.03 19.10
C GLU A 199 16.03 9.29 18.99
N ILE A 200 15.40 10.45 19.06
CA ILE A 200 16.12 11.72 19.16
C ILE A 200 16.65 11.82 20.59
N ASP A 201 17.99 11.83 20.76
CA ASP A 201 18.61 12.09 22.06
C ASP A 201 18.60 13.61 22.33
N TYR A 202 18.45 14.01 23.60
CA TYR A 202 18.49 15.40 24.03
C TYR A 202 19.84 16.08 23.70
N SER A 203 20.90 15.30 23.46
CA SER A 203 22.18 15.83 22.96
C SER A 203 22.10 16.37 21.52
N ASP A 204 21.21 15.85 20.67
CA ASP A 204 21.04 16.30 19.28
C ASP A 204 20.39 17.70 19.20
N PHE A 205 19.71 18.15 20.25
CA PHE A 205 19.08 19.48 20.30
C PHE A 205 20.08 20.62 20.50
N ARG A 206 21.29 20.35 21.01
CA ARG A 206 22.32 21.41 21.19
C ARG A 206 22.92 21.88 19.87
N ASP A 207 22.88 21.05 18.83
CA ASP A 207 23.40 21.41 17.51
C ASP A 207 22.40 22.24 16.68
N LEU A 208 21.13 22.30 17.10
CA LEU A 208 20.08 23.11 16.46
C LEU A 208 19.88 24.50 17.10
N SER A 209 20.54 24.78 18.23
CA SER A 209 20.42 26.05 18.95
C SER A 209 21.55 27.06 18.65
N TRP A 210 22.44 26.78 17.70
CA TRP A 210 23.59 27.62 17.35
C TRP A 210 23.70 27.95 15.85
N ASN A 211 22.58 28.14 15.16
CA ASN A 211 22.53 28.82 13.86
C ASN A 211 21.41 29.87 13.83
#